data_AF-A0A2V8ITN9-F1
#
_entry.id   AF-A0A2V8ITN9-F1
#
_cell.length_a   1.000
_cell.length_b   1.000
_cell.length_c   1.000
_cell.angle_alpha   90.00
_cell.angle_beta   90.00
_cell.angle_gamma   90.00
#
_symmetry.space_group_name_H-M   'P 1'
#
loop_
_entity.id
_entity.type
_entity.pdbx_description
1 polymer ?
#
loop_
_entity_poly.entity_id
_entity_poly.type
_entity_poly.pdbx_seq_one_letter_code
_entity_poly.pdbx_strand_id
1 'polypeptide(L)'
;MIRPRVGYIKLESFAETTGQELRDALRKLDVKNMDGLVFDLRNNPGGLLQEAIEVSETFLQKGQLIVETRGRTRGSNRPYASQKLNTENLFPLVVLINPQSASASEIVAGALQDHDRALIVGQTSFGKGLVQSVYPLSKNAGLALTTQKWYTPSGRLIQRDYSQISQFDYYNHRETVPPKKDDIKHSDIGRIVYGGGGITPNYVVEEPKVNEFQTLLVSKFAFYTFVRDFLAKNPPVDRSFQVSDAMIDQFKQHVQKRGVQFNDKDFDDNRDFIRRSIKYEIFYNKFGVSDAARVLLEDDPQVLKAIDLIPEAKDLASKARRQVAEKR
;
A
#
# COMPACT_ATOMS: atom_id res chain seq x y z
N MET A 1 -8.07 -13.29 -5.36
CA MET A 1 -9.33 -12.58 -5.64
C MET A 1 -9.89 -12.06 -4.33
N ILE A 2 -10.30 -10.79 -4.28
CA ILE A 2 -10.94 -10.15 -3.09
C ILE A 2 -12.45 -9.98 -3.25
N ARG A 3 -12.91 -9.89 -4.50
CA ARG A 3 -14.29 -10.02 -4.94
C ARG A 3 -14.28 -10.89 -6.20
N PRO A 4 -15.44 -11.40 -6.67
CA PRO A 4 -15.51 -12.00 -7.99
C PRO A 4 -14.85 -11.09 -9.03
N ARG A 5 -13.92 -11.63 -9.81
CA ARG A 5 -13.19 -10.91 -10.89
C ARG A 5 -12.33 -9.70 -10.47
N VAL A 6 -12.22 -9.38 -9.18
CA VAL A 6 -11.28 -8.35 -8.68
C VAL A 6 -10.07 -9.00 -8.00
N GLY A 7 -8.89 -8.74 -8.55
CA GLY A 7 -7.62 -9.17 -7.97
C GLY A 7 -7.18 -8.25 -6.84
N TYR A 8 -6.42 -8.81 -5.91
CA TYR A 8 -5.75 -8.05 -4.86
C TYR A 8 -4.35 -8.62 -4.69
N ILE A 9 -3.34 -7.75 -4.71
CA ILE A 9 -1.95 -8.09 -4.42
C ILE A 9 -1.43 -7.04 -3.44
N LYS A 10 -0.90 -7.49 -2.31
CA LYS A 10 -0.14 -6.65 -1.38
C LYS A 10 1.34 -6.95 -1.57
N LEU A 11 2.14 -5.90 -1.73
CA LEU A 11 3.60 -5.99 -1.83
C LEU A 11 4.18 -5.36 -0.57
N GLU A 12 4.81 -6.17 0.29
CA GLU A 12 5.25 -5.72 1.62
C GLU A 12 6.63 -5.06 1.62
N SER A 13 7.52 -5.48 0.72
CA SER A 13 8.85 -4.89 0.53
C SER A 13 9.41 -5.22 -0.86
N PHE A 14 10.41 -4.46 -1.29
CA PHE A 14 11.11 -4.68 -2.56
C PHE A 14 12.44 -5.42 -2.31
N ALA A 15 12.40 -6.75 -2.42
CA ALA A 15 13.51 -7.68 -2.25
C ALA A 15 13.90 -8.35 -3.58
N GLU A 16 15.04 -9.04 -3.63
CA GLU A 16 15.69 -9.52 -4.87
C GLU A 16 14.81 -10.34 -5.84
N THR A 17 13.72 -10.94 -5.36
CA THR A 17 12.80 -11.78 -6.16
C THR A 17 11.43 -11.14 -6.41
N THR A 18 11.19 -9.92 -5.92
CA THR A 18 9.87 -9.28 -5.92
C THR A 18 9.26 -9.15 -7.32
N GLY A 19 10.04 -8.75 -8.32
CA GLY A 19 9.57 -8.64 -9.70
C GLY A 19 9.07 -9.98 -10.25
N GLN A 20 9.77 -11.07 -9.94
CA GLN A 20 9.37 -12.42 -10.36
C GLN A 20 8.12 -12.90 -9.60
N GLU A 21 8.10 -12.71 -8.28
CA GLU A 21 6.96 -13.10 -7.44
C GLU A 21 5.67 -12.38 -7.84
N LEU A 22 5.75 -11.10 -8.21
CA LEU A 22 4.61 -10.36 -8.73
C LEU A 22 4.08 -10.98 -10.03
N ARG A 23 4.96 -11.30 -10.98
CA ARG A 23 4.58 -11.96 -12.24
C ARG A 23 3.93 -13.31 -11.98
N ASP A 24 4.46 -14.07 -11.03
CA ASP A 24 3.92 -15.38 -10.64
C ASP A 24 2.56 -15.26 -9.96
N ALA A 25 2.38 -14.27 -9.08
CA ALA A 25 1.11 -13.96 -8.45
C ALA A 25 0.07 -13.54 -9.49
N LEU A 26 0.44 -12.69 -10.45
CA LEU A 26 -0.44 -12.31 -11.56
C LEU A 26 -0.84 -13.51 -12.41
N ARG A 27 0.06 -14.46 -12.71
CA ARG A 27 -0.32 -15.68 -13.46
C ARG A 27 -1.30 -16.60 -12.70
N LYS A 28 -1.25 -16.58 -11.36
CA LYS A 28 -2.22 -17.29 -10.50
C LYS A 28 -3.58 -16.59 -10.46
N LEU A 29 -3.62 -15.30 -10.76
CA LEU A 29 -4.86 -14.60 -11.00
C LEU A 29 -5.27 -14.85 -12.45
N ASP A 30 -6.56 -15.06 -12.70
CA ASP A 30 -7.08 -15.18 -14.07
C ASP A 30 -7.15 -13.78 -14.70
N VAL A 31 -5.99 -13.19 -15.01
CA VAL A 31 -5.84 -11.80 -15.45
C VAL A 31 -6.63 -11.46 -16.70
N LYS A 32 -6.92 -12.47 -17.55
CA LYS A 32 -7.74 -12.30 -18.76
C LYS A 32 -9.21 -12.05 -18.42
N ASN A 33 -9.66 -12.54 -17.27
CA ASN A 33 -11.04 -12.43 -16.79
C ASN A 33 -11.16 -11.53 -15.55
N MET A 34 -10.15 -10.70 -15.27
CA MET A 34 -10.22 -9.72 -14.20
C MET A 34 -10.85 -8.41 -14.67
N ASP A 35 -11.72 -7.86 -13.83
CA ASP A 35 -12.30 -6.53 -14.02
C ASP A 35 -11.36 -5.44 -13.53
N GLY A 36 -10.43 -5.75 -12.62
CA GLY A 36 -9.37 -4.86 -12.16
C GLY A 36 -8.51 -5.46 -11.06
N LEU A 37 -7.41 -4.78 -10.76
CA LEU A 37 -6.47 -5.13 -9.68
C LEU A 37 -6.38 -3.98 -8.68
N VAL A 38 -6.53 -4.31 -7.40
CA VAL A 38 -6.08 -3.47 -6.29
C VAL A 38 -4.66 -3.88 -5.92
N PHE A 39 -3.71 -2.95 -6.06
CA PHE A 39 -2.30 -3.17 -5.75
C PHE A 39 -1.91 -2.38 -4.50
N ASP A 40 -1.70 -3.08 -3.40
CA ASP A 40 -1.50 -2.48 -2.08
C ASP A 40 -0.01 -2.31 -1.76
N LEU A 41 0.42 -1.04 -1.66
CA LEU A 41 1.77 -0.60 -1.26
C LEU A 41 1.76 0.07 0.13
N ARG A 42 0.66 -0.01 0.88
CA ARG A 42 0.59 0.52 2.24
C ARG A 42 1.57 -0.21 3.14
N ASN A 43 2.19 0.55 4.06
CA ASN A 43 3.18 0.05 5.01
C ASN A 43 4.45 -0.53 4.36
N ASN A 44 4.70 -0.26 3.07
CA ASN A 44 5.89 -0.72 2.38
C ASN A 44 7.00 0.35 2.39
N PRO A 45 8.10 0.16 3.14
CA PRO A 45 9.18 1.14 3.27
C PRO A 45 10.08 1.26 2.01
N GLY A 46 9.78 0.48 0.98
CA GLY A 46 10.52 0.38 -0.26
C GLY A 46 11.49 -0.80 -0.25
N GLY A 47 12.70 -0.57 -0.74
CA GLY A 47 13.73 -1.60 -0.90
C GLY A 47 14.57 -1.31 -2.14
N LEU A 48 14.89 -2.35 -2.89
CA LEU A 48 15.80 -2.27 -4.04
C LEU A 48 15.20 -1.45 -5.19
N LEU A 49 15.97 -0.49 -5.71
CA LEU A 49 15.59 0.32 -6.88
C LEU A 49 15.32 -0.56 -8.11
N GLN A 50 16.15 -1.59 -8.32
CA GLN A 50 16.01 -2.48 -9.46
C GLN A 50 14.65 -3.20 -9.44
N GLU A 51 14.16 -3.56 -8.26
CA GLU A 51 12.86 -4.20 -8.10
C GLU A 51 11.71 -3.22 -8.29
N ALA A 52 11.88 -1.95 -7.92
CA ALA A 52 10.92 -0.91 -8.26
C ALA A 52 10.76 -0.76 -9.78
N ILE A 53 11.88 -0.86 -10.52
CA ILE A 53 11.91 -0.85 -11.98
C ILE A 53 11.18 -2.09 -12.51
N GLU A 54 11.53 -3.30 -12.07
CA GLU A 54 10.88 -4.54 -12.52
C GLU A 54 9.38 -4.58 -12.25
N VAL A 55 8.95 -4.13 -11.09
CA VAL A 55 7.53 -4.02 -10.73
C VAL A 55 6.83 -3.01 -11.64
N SER A 56 7.43 -1.86 -11.90
CA SER A 56 6.86 -0.85 -12.81
C SER A 56 6.75 -1.36 -14.25
N GLU A 57 7.75 -2.09 -14.74
CA GLU A 57 7.74 -2.72 -16.07
C GLU A 57 6.59 -3.72 -16.25
N THR A 58 6.09 -4.29 -15.16
CA THR A 58 4.95 -5.22 -15.21
C THR A 58 3.67 -4.52 -15.68
N PHE A 59 3.55 -3.21 -15.47
CA PHE A 59 2.35 -2.44 -15.75
C PHE A 59 2.52 -1.39 -16.84
N LEU A 60 3.75 -0.91 -17.09
CA LEU A 60 4.06 0.13 -18.07
C LEU A 60 4.47 -0.45 -19.43
N GLN A 61 4.27 0.34 -20.48
CA GLN A 61 4.69 0.03 -21.84
C GLN A 61 6.18 0.27 -22.06
N LYS A 62 6.78 -0.46 -23.00
CA LYS A 62 8.17 -0.28 -23.39
C LYS A 62 8.44 1.19 -23.77
N GLY A 63 9.49 1.76 -23.20
CA GLY A 63 9.94 3.14 -23.42
C GLY A 63 9.32 4.17 -22.47
N GLN A 64 8.28 3.83 -21.71
CA GLN A 64 7.76 4.73 -20.67
C GLN A 64 8.80 4.88 -19.55
N LEU A 65 9.09 6.13 -19.16
CA LEU A 65 10.03 6.44 -18.09
C LEU A 65 9.48 5.94 -16.76
N ILE A 66 10.30 5.31 -15.93
CA ILE A 66 9.88 4.86 -14.60
C ILE A 66 10.37 5.88 -13.57
N VAL A 67 11.65 6.21 -13.65
CA VAL A 67 12.31 7.11 -12.72
C VAL A 67 13.55 7.69 -13.36
N GLU A 68 13.90 8.91 -13.01
CA GLU A 68 15.19 9.51 -13.35
C GLU A 68 15.95 9.84 -12.07
N THR A 69 17.16 9.34 -11.91
CA THR A 69 18.04 9.80 -10.83
C THR A 69 18.87 10.98 -11.32
N ARG A 70 19.11 11.96 -10.45
CA ARG A 70 19.98 13.11 -10.73
C ARG A 70 20.91 13.37 -9.55
N GLY A 71 22.20 13.45 -9.81
CA GLY A 71 23.24 13.67 -8.82
C GLY A 71 24.08 14.92 -9.10
N ARG A 72 25.07 15.16 -8.25
CA ARG A 72 25.98 16.32 -8.36
C ARG A 72 27.10 16.12 -9.37
N THR A 73 27.47 14.88 -9.68
CA THR A 73 28.60 14.57 -10.55
C THR A 73 28.16 14.42 -12.00
N ARG A 74 29.03 14.81 -12.94
CA ARG A 74 28.77 14.63 -14.37
C ARG A 74 28.55 13.15 -14.68
N GLY A 75 27.47 12.83 -15.41
CA GLY A 75 27.09 11.45 -15.73
C GLY A 75 26.35 10.68 -14.63
N SER A 76 26.04 11.33 -13.50
CA SER A 76 25.20 10.72 -12.46
C SER A 76 23.71 10.72 -12.77
N ASN A 77 23.27 11.51 -13.76
CA ASN A 77 21.89 11.52 -14.19
C ASN A 77 21.60 10.26 -15.00
N ARG A 78 20.61 9.47 -14.58
CA ARG A 78 20.24 8.22 -15.25
C ARG A 78 18.71 8.10 -15.36
N PRO A 79 18.16 8.12 -16.58
CA PRO A 79 16.78 7.73 -16.80
C PRO A 79 16.67 6.20 -16.83
N TYR A 80 15.65 5.68 -16.16
CA TYR A 80 15.29 4.27 -16.18
C TYR A 80 13.92 4.15 -16.82
N ALA A 81 13.86 3.67 -18.05
CA ALA A 81 12.62 3.45 -18.79
C ALA A 81 12.32 1.95 -18.90
N SER A 82 11.04 1.60 -18.99
CA SER A 82 10.60 0.22 -19.17
C SER A 82 11.21 -0.38 -20.42
N GLN A 83 11.88 -1.52 -20.29
CA GLN A 83 12.49 -2.23 -21.41
C GLN A 83 11.60 -3.37 -21.93
N LYS A 84 10.60 -3.79 -21.13
CA LYS A 84 9.71 -4.92 -21.42
C LYS A 84 8.49 -4.47 -22.20
N LEU A 85 8.10 -5.29 -23.18
CA LEU A 85 6.82 -5.13 -23.87
C LEU A 85 5.72 -5.68 -22.96
N ASN A 86 4.74 -4.84 -22.61
CA ASN A 86 3.60 -5.25 -21.80
C ASN A 86 2.33 -5.34 -22.67
N THR A 87 1.98 -6.56 -23.07
CA THR A 87 0.75 -6.85 -23.84
C THR A 87 -0.36 -7.46 -22.99
N GLU A 88 -0.06 -7.94 -21.79
CA GLU A 88 -0.96 -8.81 -21.02
C GLU A 88 -1.60 -8.10 -19.82
N ASN A 89 -0.89 -7.17 -19.17
CA ASN A 89 -1.33 -6.54 -17.93
C ASN A 89 -2.02 -5.20 -18.21
N LEU A 90 -3.10 -5.24 -19.00
CA LEU A 90 -3.87 -4.06 -19.42
C LEU A 90 -5.16 -3.84 -18.63
N PHE A 91 -5.40 -4.65 -17.59
CA PHE A 91 -6.55 -4.51 -16.70
C PHE A 91 -6.52 -3.18 -15.92
N PRO A 92 -7.69 -2.65 -15.50
CA PRO A 92 -7.77 -1.47 -14.64
C PRO A 92 -6.98 -1.67 -13.34
N LEU A 93 -6.25 -0.62 -12.91
CA LEU A 93 -5.34 -0.68 -11.78
C LEU A 93 -5.62 0.46 -10.80
N VAL A 94 -5.76 0.11 -9.53
CA VAL A 94 -5.82 1.07 -8.42
C VAL A 94 -4.72 0.72 -7.43
N VAL A 95 -3.93 1.70 -7.02
CA VAL A 95 -2.80 1.53 -6.09
C VAL A 95 -3.15 2.16 -4.74
N LEU A 96 -3.00 1.38 -3.67
CA LEU A 96 -3.14 1.89 -2.31
C LEU A 96 -1.79 2.34 -1.76
N ILE A 97 -1.74 3.53 -1.17
CA ILE A 97 -0.57 4.06 -0.46
C ILE A 97 -0.99 4.65 0.89
N ASN A 98 -0.04 4.70 1.82
CA ASN A 98 -0.21 5.39 3.09
C ASN A 98 1.10 6.11 3.47
N PRO A 99 1.15 6.82 4.61
CA PRO A 99 2.34 7.59 4.98
C PRO A 99 3.59 6.73 5.24
N GLN A 100 3.46 5.42 5.37
CA GLN A 100 4.56 4.45 5.50
C GLN A 100 5.03 3.91 4.14
N SER A 101 4.31 4.17 3.04
CA SER A 101 4.79 3.89 1.69
C SER A 101 5.98 4.80 1.36
N ALA A 102 7.16 4.23 1.14
CA ALA A 102 8.39 5.02 0.96
C ALA A 102 9.30 4.48 -0.17
N SER A 103 10.19 5.33 -0.68
CA SER A 103 11.29 4.95 -1.57
C SER A 103 10.81 4.20 -2.82
N ALA A 104 11.19 2.93 -3.02
CA ALA A 104 10.75 2.09 -4.14
C ALA A 104 9.22 2.05 -4.33
N SER A 105 8.43 2.04 -3.24
CA SER A 105 6.96 2.13 -3.30
C SER A 105 6.50 3.42 -3.98
N GLU A 106 7.18 4.52 -3.70
CA GLU A 106 6.86 5.84 -4.23
C GLU A 106 7.33 5.98 -5.70
N ILE A 107 8.41 5.29 -6.09
CA ILE A 107 8.82 5.17 -7.48
C ILE A 107 7.72 4.50 -8.30
N VAL A 108 7.24 3.34 -7.85
CA VAL A 108 6.18 2.60 -8.55
C VAL A 108 4.89 3.42 -8.58
N ALA A 109 4.42 3.94 -7.44
CA ALA A 109 3.20 4.73 -7.38
C ALA A 109 3.29 6.00 -8.25
N GLY A 110 4.43 6.71 -8.20
CA GLY A 110 4.67 7.90 -9.01
C GLY A 110 4.71 7.62 -10.50
N ALA A 111 5.40 6.57 -10.93
CA ALA A 111 5.47 6.18 -12.34
C ALA A 111 4.10 5.79 -12.89
N LEU A 112 3.31 5.02 -12.14
CA LEU A 112 1.97 4.62 -12.54
C LEU A 112 0.98 5.79 -12.54
N GLN A 113 1.14 6.75 -11.62
CA GLN A 113 0.31 7.95 -11.56
C GLN A 113 0.60 8.89 -12.74
N ASP A 114 1.87 9.17 -13.00
CA ASP A 114 2.30 10.12 -14.04
C ASP A 114 1.99 9.62 -15.44
N HIS A 115 2.01 8.30 -15.65
CA HIS A 115 1.60 7.67 -16.91
C HIS A 115 0.09 7.39 -17.01
N ASP A 116 -0.71 7.85 -16.05
CA ASP A 116 -2.15 7.61 -16.02
C ASP A 116 -2.51 6.12 -16.13
N ARG A 117 -1.62 5.25 -15.64
CA ARG A 117 -1.79 3.81 -15.65
C ARG A 117 -2.62 3.35 -14.46
N ALA A 118 -2.58 4.07 -13.35
CA ALA A 118 -3.33 3.75 -12.14
C ALA A 118 -3.93 4.99 -11.47
N LEU A 119 -5.04 4.77 -10.77
CA LEU A 119 -5.52 5.70 -9.74
C LEU A 119 -4.81 5.39 -8.43
N ILE A 120 -4.42 6.44 -7.70
CA ILE A 120 -3.78 6.33 -6.39
C ILE A 120 -4.81 6.66 -5.31
N VAL A 121 -4.94 5.80 -4.29
CA VAL A 121 -5.92 5.93 -3.20
C VAL A 121 -5.21 5.79 -1.85
N GLY A 122 -5.73 6.48 -0.83
CA GLY A 122 -5.28 6.35 0.55
C GLY A 122 -4.78 7.69 1.09
N GLN A 123 -3.55 7.73 1.59
CA GLN A 123 -2.96 8.94 2.18
C GLN A 123 -1.59 9.23 1.57
N THR A 124 -1.17 10.50 1.58
CA THR A 124 0.11 10.92 1.01
C THR A 124 1.26 10.08 1.56
N SER A 125 2.13 9.60 0.66
CA SER A 125 3.27 8.76 1.00
C SER A 125 4.35 9.48 1.80
N PHE A 126 5.39 8.76 2.21
CA PHE A 126 6.43 9.26 3.12
C PHE A 126 7.13 10.53 2.60
N GLY A 127 7.52 10.54 1.32
CA GLY A 127 8.29 11.60 0.68
C GLY A 127 9.80 11.35 0.66
N LYS A 128 10.26 10.12 0.43
CA LYS A 128 11.69 9.77 0.36
C LYS A 128 12.18 9.76 -1.10
N GLY A 129 12.44 10.95 -1.63
CA GLY A 129 13.02 11.24 -2.95
C GLY A 129 14.55 11.11 -3.06
N LEU A 130 15.21 10.40 -2.14
CA LEU A 130 16.68 10.33 -2.05
C LEU A 130 17.23 8.95 -2.39
N VAL A 131 18.38 8.92 -3.07
CA VAL A 131 19.20 7.72 -3.28
C VAL A 131 20.38 7.77 -2.33
N GLN A 132 20.54 6.71 -1.54
CA GLN A 132 21.68 6.55 -0.64
C GLN A 132 22.61 5.46 -1.18
N SER A 133 23.90 5.75 -1.16
CA SER A 133 24.98 4.80 -1.49
C SER A 133 25.76 4.50 -0.22
N VAL A 134 26.09 3.22 -0.01
CA VAL A 134 26.91 2.79 1.13
C VAL A 134 28.37 2.67 0.66
N TYR A 135 29.25 3.43 1.30
CA TYR A 135 30.68 3.41 1.04
C TYR A 135 31.39 2.68 2.18
N PRO A 136 32.12 1.58 1.92
CA PRO A 136 32.90 0.92 2.96
C PRO A 136 34.01 1.86 3.42
N LEU A 137 34.13 2.06 4.74
CA LEU A 137 35.21 2.84 5.36
C LEU A 137 36.27 1.92 5.96
N SER A 138 35.84 0.79 6.51
CA SER A 138 36.70 -0.28 7.04
C SER A 138 35.94 -1.60 7.02
N LYS A 139 36.55 -2.69 7.52
CA LYS A 139 35.88 -4.00 7.62
C LYS A 139 34.55 -3.96 8.38
N ASN A 140 34.44 -3.09 9.39
CA ASN A 140 33.28 -3.03 10.29
C ASN A 140 32.55 -1.68 10.26
N ALA A 141 32.85 -0.81 9.28
CA ALA A 141 32.25 0.51 9.18
C ALA A 141 31.92 0.87 7.73
N GLY A 142 30.76 1.50 7.54
CA GLY A 142 30.33 2.03 6.25
C GLY A 142 29.64 3.39 6.42
N LEU A 143 29.73 4.22 5.38
CA LEU A 143 29.07 5.51 5.28
C LEU A 143 27.88 5.41 4.34
N ALA A 144 26.67 5.57 4.85
CA ALA A 144 25.48 5.77 4.02
C ALA A 144 25.38 7.26 3.64
N LEU A 145 25.67 7.58 2.38
CA LEU A 145 25.68 8.95 1.87
C LEU A 145 24.58 9.13 0.82
N THR A 146 23.79 10.19 0.95
CA THR A 146 22.87 10.62 -0.11
C THR A 146 23.66 11.18 -1.28
N THR A 147 23.58 10.52 -2.43
CA THR A 147 24.35 10.86 -3.62
C THR A 147 23.49 11.48 -4.71
N GLN A 148 22.20 11.12 -4.76
CA GLN A 148 21.30 11.52 -5.82
C GLN A 148 19.88 11.76 -5.28
N LYS A 149 19.10 12.49 -6.06
CA LYS A 149 17.65 12.58 -5.92
C LYS A 149 17.01 11.80 -7.05
N TRP A 150 15.83 11.25 -6.84
CA TRP A 150 15.05 10.67 -7.93
C TRP A 150 13.83 11.52 -8.25
N TYR A 151 13.48 11.53 -9.52
CA TYR A 151 12.41 12.30 -10.14
C TYR A 151 11.47 11.32 -10.82
N THR A 152 10.18 11.59 -10.68
CA THR A 152 9.12 10.85 -11.37
C THR A 152 9.09 11.18 -12.88
N PRO A 153 8.31 10.45 -13.70
CA PRO A 153 8.25 10.69 -15.14
C PRO A 153 7.84 12.11 -15.54
N SER A 154 6.98 12.77 -14.77
CA SER A 154 6.61 14.17 -15.02
C SER A 154 7.67 15.18 -14.56
N GLY A 155 8.80 14.72 -14.03
CA GLY A 155 9.92 15.54 -13.59
C GLY A 155 9.75 16.20 -12.22
N ARG A 156 8.78 15.78 -11.39
CA ARG A 156 8.61 16.30 -10.02
C ARG A 156 9.54 15.57 -9.04
N LEU A 157 10.09 16.34 -8.10
CA LEU A 157 10.85 15.84 -6.95
C LEU A 157 9.88 15.60 -5.79
N ILE A 158 9.69 14.36 -5.37
CA ILE A 158 8.72 14.05 -4.31
C ILE A 158 9.29 14.21 -2.89
N GLN A 159 10.57 14.56 -2.77
CA GLN A 159 11.26 14.65 -1.49
C GLN A 159 10.55 15.64 -0.56
N ARG A 160 10.12 15.16 0.61
CA ARG A 160 9.59 16.01 1.66
C ARG A 160 10.69 16.91 2.20
N ASP A 161 10.40 18.20 2.29
CA ASP A 161 11.33 19.18 2.88
C ASP A 161 11.54 18.86 4.36
N TYR A 162 12.79 18.66 4.74
CA TYR A 162 13.20 18.41 6.12
C TYR A 162 14.20 19.46 6.63
N SER A 163 14.38 20.56 5.89
CA SER A 163 15.39 21.58 6.22
C SER A 163 15.12 22.36 7.51
N GLN A 164 13.86 22.40 7.96
CA GLN A 164 13.41 23.17 9.13
C GLN A 164 12.90 22.28 10.27
N ILE A 165 13.16 20.96 10.23
CA ILE A 165 12.70 20.02 11.26
C ILE A 165 13.85 19.13 11.72
N SER A 166 13.73 18.60 12.94
CA SER A 166 14.68 17.62 13.43
C SER A 166 14.57 16.31 12.63
N GLN A 167 15.64 15.51 12.63
CA GLN A 167 15.59 14.17 12.05
C GLN A 167 14.53 13.31 12.77
N PHE A 168 14.37 13.48 14.08
CA PHE A 168 13.34 12.77 14.85
C PHE A 168 11.93 13.09 14.33
N ASP A 169 11.63 14.37 14.09
CA ASP A 169 10.32 14.79 13.59
C ASP A 169 10.09 14.36 12.14
N TYR A 170 11.15 14.34 11.31
CA TYR A 170 11.06 13.84 9.94
C TYR A 170 10.58 12.38 9.88
N TYR A 171 11.03 11.54 10.81
CA TYR A 171 10.65 10.13 10.84
C TYR A 171 9.38 9.84 11.67
N ASN A 172 9.10 10.62 12.71
CA ASN A 172 8.03 10.32 13.68
C ASN A 172 6.84 11.29 13.67
N HIS A 173 7.00 12.52 13.17
CA HIS A 173 6.00 13.58 13.22
C HIS A 173 5.75 14.25 11.86
N ARG A 174 5.93 13.51 10.76
CA ARG A 174 5.81 14.03 9.39
C ARG A 174 4.46 14.69 9.08
N GLU A 175 3.39 14.27 9.74
CA GLU A 175 2.05 14.85 9.60
C GLU A 175 1.93 16.29 10.13
N THR A 176 2.91 16.76 10.91
CA THR A 176 3.02 18.17 11.30
C THR A 176 3.55 19.07 10.20
N VAL A 177 4.07 18.51 9.10
CA VAL A 177 4.55 19.26 7.93
C VAL A 177 3.49 19.22 6.83
N PRO A 178 2.82 20.34 6.53
CA PRO A 178 1.88 20.42 5.42
C PRO A 178 2.59 20.03 4.12
N PRO A 179 2.01 19.16 3.28
CA PRO A 179 2.60 18.84 1.99
C PRO A 179 2.69 20.13 1.16
N LYS A 180 3.91 20.55 0.81
CA LYS A 180 4.13 21.61 -0.16
C LYS A 180 3.61 21.10 -1.52
N LYS A 181 2.63 21.79 -2.08
CA LYS A 181 2.03 21.49 -3.39
C LYS A 181 2.49 22.51 -4.45
N ASP A 182 3.70 23.02 -4.31
CA ASP A 182 4.28 24.08 -5.12
C ASP A 182 5.00 23.55 -6.38
N ASP A 183 5.56 22.34 -6.34
CA ASP A 183 6.08 21.65 -7.54
C ASP A 183 4.94 20.99 -8.35
N ILE A 184 4.17 21.82 -9.05
CA ILE A 184 3.07 21.41 -9.91
C ILE A 184 3.61 20.91 -11.25
N LYS A 185 3.26 19.68 -11.61
CA LYS A 185 3.50 19.07 -12.93
C LYS A 185 2.20 18.46 -13.46
N HIS A 186 2.29 17.86 -14.65
CA HIS A 186 1.16 17.20 -15.29
C HIS A 186 1.52 15.76 -15.65
N SER A 187 0.56 14.85 -15.47
CA SER A 187 0.61 13.50 -16.01
C SER A 187 0.56 13.51 -17.54
N ASP A 188 0.74 12.37 -18.18
CA ASP A 188 0.69 12.23 -19.63
C ASP A 188 -0.58 12.86 -20.23
N ILE A 189 -1.76 12.58 -19.66
CA ILE A 189 -3.05 13.11 -20.12
C ILE A 189 -3.39 14.48 -19.54
N GLY A 190 -2.48 15.13 -18.81
CA GLY A 190 -2.66 16.49 -18.31
C GLY A 190 -3.29 16.62 -16.92
N ARG A 191 -3.38 15.55 -16.11
CA ARG A 191 -3.85 15.69 -14.71
C ARG A 191 -2.77 16.36 -13.87
N ILE A 192 -3.16 17.22 -12.95
CA ILE A 192 -2.24 17.86 -12.00
C ILE A 192 -1.64 16.80 -11.08
N VAL A 193 -0.32 16.81 -10.94
CA VAL A 193 0.44 16.01 -9.99
C VAL A 193 1.44 16.89 -9.23
N TYR A 194 1.68 16.58 -7.96
CA TYR A 194 2.45 17.43 -7.04
C TYR A 194 3.75 16.77 -6.59
N GLY A 195 4.87 17.51 -6.57
CA GLY A 195 6.08 17.16 -5.85
C GLY A 195 6.08 17.64 -4.39
N GLY A 196 7.23 17.59 -3.71
CA GLY A 196 7.49 18.32 -2.46
C GLY A 196 7.05 17.65 -1.14
N GLY A 197 6.41 16.48 -1.17
CA GLY A 197 5.89 15.87 0.08
C GLY A 197 5.47 14.41 0.01
N GLY A 198 5.94 13.66 -0.99
CA GLY A 198 5.46 12.32 -1.32
C GLY A 198 4.47 12.30 -2.49
N ILE A 199 4.06 11.09 -2.88
CA ILE A 199 2.98 10.85 -3.84
C ILE A 199 1.67 11.23 -3.16
N THR A 200 1.02 12.27 -3.70
CA THR A 200 -0.33 12.67 -3.29
C THR A 200 -1.34 11.76 -3.99
N PRO A 201 -2.28 11.13 -3.25
CA PRO A 201 -3.29 10.27 -3.86
C PRO A 201 -4.29 11.07 -4.69
N ASN A 202 -4.91 10.42 -5.68
CA ASN A 202 -6.04 10.97 -6.42
C ASN A 202 -7.28 11.04 -5.53
N TYR A 203 -7.45 10.04 -4.67
CA TYR A 203 -8.54 9.97 -3.69
C TYR A 203 -7.97 9.80 -2.29
N VAL A 204 -8.16 10.81 -1.45
CA VAL A 204 -7.78 10.75 -0.03
C VAL A 204 -8.82 9.92 0.71
N VAL A 205 -8.38 8.86 1.38
CA VAL A 205 -9.19 8.02 2.26
C VAL A 205 -8.36 7.73 3.49
N GLU A 206 -8.81 8.15 4.67
CA GLU A 206 -8.09 7.96 5.91
C GLU A 206 -8.14 6.49 6.37
N GLU A 207 -7.05 6.02 6.97
CA GLU A 207 -7.03 4.75 7.68
C GLU A 207 -7.82 4.90 9.00
N PRO A 208 -8.73 3.96 9.33
CA PRO A 208 -9.45 3.99 10.60
C PRO A 208 -8.49 3.97 11.78
N LYS A 209 -8.56 5.00 12.63
CA LYS A 209 -7.79 5.03 13.88
C LYS A 209 -8.43 4.09 14.90
N VAL A 210 -7.61 3.27 15.54
CA VAL A 210 -8.05 2.49 16.69
C VAL A 210 -8.35 3.43 17.86
N ASN A 211 -9.50 3.23 18.51
CA ASN A 211 -9.86 3.99 19.71
C ASN A 211 -9.30 3.34 20.98
N GLU A 212 -9.46 4.02 22.13
CA GLU A 212 -8.94 3.54 23.42
C GLU A 212 -9.51 2.18 23.83
N PHE A 213 -10.80 1.95 23.59
CA PHE A 213 -11.45 0.68 23.90
C PHE A 213 -10.93 -0.48 23.04
N GLN A 214 -10.77 -0.26 21.74
CA GLN A 214 -10.16 -1.23 20.83
C GLN A 214 -8.72 -1.56 21.26
N THR A 215 -7.94 -0.52 21.61
CA THR A 215 -6.57 -0.64 22.11
C THR A 215 -6.52 -1.43 23.43
N LEU A 216 -7.46 -1.18 24.34
CA LEU A 216 -7.61 -1.95 25.58
C LEU A 216 -7.83 -3.43 25.29
N LEU A 217 -8.77 -3.80 24.40
CA LEU A 217 -9.05 -5.20 24.07
C LEU A 217 -7.83 -5.91 23.49
N VAL A 218 -7.11 -5.25 22.57
CA VAL A 218 -5.89 -5.80 21.95
C VAL A 218 -4.78 -5.98 22.98
N SER A 219 -4.50 -4.94 23.78
CA SER A 219 -3.43 -4.98 24.80
C SER A 219 -3.67 -6.01 25.91
N LYS A 220 -4.93 -6.38 26.17
CA LYS A 220 -5.31 -7.44 27.12
C LYS A 220 -5.36 -8.83 26.51
N PHE A 221 -4.97 -9.00 25.24
CA PHE A 221 -5.05 -10.27 24.51
C PHE A 221 -6.47 -10.87 24.53
N ALA A 222 -7.50 -10.02 24.52
CA ALA A 222 -8.89 -10.44 24.67
C ALA A 222 -9.30 -11.43 23.56
N PHE A 223 -9.01 -11.10 22.30
CA PHE A 223 -9.34 -11.91 21.13
C PHE A 223 -8.62 -13.26 21.13
N TYR A 224 -7.29 -13.23 21.28
CA TYR A 224 -6.46 -14.44 21.36
C TYR A 224 -6.98 -15.43 22.41
N THR A 225 -7.24 -14.93 23.63
CA THR A 225 -7.65 -15.82 24.73
C THR A 225 -9.07 -16.34 24.56
N PHE A 226 -9.99 -15.52 24.05
CA PHE A 226 -11.34 -15.97 23.74
C PHE A 226 -11.34 -17.04 22.64
N VAL A 227 -10.63 -16.79 21.54
CA VAL A 227 -10.57 -17.71 20.40
C VAL A 227 -9.87 -19.01 20.76
N ARG A 228 -8.80 -18.96 21.56
CA ARG A 228 -8.17 -20.18 22.11
C ARG A 228 -9.19 -21.05 22.85
N ASP A 229 -9.96 -20.47 23.77
CA ASP A 229 -10.94 -21.21 24.58
C ASP A 229 -12.15 -21.67 23.75
N PHE A 230 -12.55 -20.89 22.74
CA PHE A 230 -13.57 -21.26 21.76
C PHE A 230 -13.12 -22.46 20.90
N LEU A 231 -11.92 -22.41 20.34
CA LEU A 231 -11.39 -23.46 19.46
C LEU A 231 -11.05 -24.74 20.20
N ALA A 232 -10.70 -24.69 21.50
CA ALA A 232 -10.47 -25.86 22.34
C ALA A 232 -11.72 -26.77 22.46
N LYS A 233 -12.92 -26.22 22.24
CA LYS A 233 -14.19 -26.97 22.22
C LYS A 233 -14.46 -27.68 20.89
N ASN A 234 -13.52 -27.61 19.95
CA ASN A 234 -13.62 -28.19 18.60
C ASN A 234 -14.89 -27.82 17.82
N PRO A 235 -15.23 -26.52 17.70
CA PRO A 235 -16.37 -26.09 16.90
C PRO A 235 -16.12 -26.37 15.40
N PRO A 236 -17.17 -26.68 14.62
CA PRO A 236 -17.06 -26.76 13.17
C PRO A 236 -16.85 -25.35 12.59
N VAL A 237 -15.66 -25.10 12.05
CA VAL A 237 -15.28 -23.83 11.42
C VAL A 237 -14.74 -24.11 10.04
N ASP A 238 -15.39 -23.54 9.02
CA ASP A 238 -14.92 -23.53 7.63
C ASP A 238 -14.70 -22.08 7.14
N ARG A 239 -14.35 -21.90 5.86
CA ARG A 239 -14.09 -20.58 5.28
C ARG A 239 -15.33 -19.70 5.10
N SER A 240 -16.53 -20.25 5.26
CA SER A 240 -17.79 -19.50 5.24
C SER A 240 -18.21 -18.99 6.62
N PHE A 241 -17.49 -19.40 7.68
CA PHE A 241 -17.81 -19.09 9.07
C PHE A 241 -18.00 -17.59 9.32
N GLN A 242 -19.09 -17.26 10.03
CA GLN A 242 -19.42 -15.91 10.48
C GLN A 242 -19.52 -15.87 12.01
N VAL A 243 -19.05 -14.77 12.59
CA VAL A 243 -19.18 -14.51 14.03
C VAL A 243 -20.58 -13.97 14.30
N SER A 244 -21.37 -14.70 15.07
CA SER A 244 -22.74 -14.33 15.44
C SER A 244 -22.78 -13.31 16.57
N ASP A 245 -23.91 -12.63 16.74
CA ASP A 245 -24.11 -11.72 17.87
C ASP A 245 -24.03 -12.43 19.24
N ALA A 246 -24.51 -13.68 19.32
CA ALA A 246 -24.36 -14.51 20.52
C ALA A 246 -22.88 -14.77 20.86
N MET A 247 -22.01 -14.91 19.86
CA MET A 247 -20.57 -15.07 20.09
C MET A 247 -19.92 -13.78 20.59
N ILE A 248 -20.38 -12.62 20.12
CA ILE A 248 -19.94 -11.31 20.63
C ILE A 248 -20.34 -11.17 22.10
N ASP A 249 -21.54 -11.61 22.47
CA ASP A 249 -21.99 -11.54 23.86
C ASP A 249 -21.21 -12.52 24.76
N GLN A 250 -20.86 -13.71 24.25
CA GLN A 250 -19.93 -14.62 24.92
C GLN A 250 -18.53 -14.01 25.08
N PHE A 251 -18.05 -13.29 24.07
CA PHE A 251 -16.80 -12.55 24.15
C PHE A 251 -16.85 -11.47 25.24
N LYS A 252 -17.96 -10.72 25.35
CA LYS A 252 -18.19 -9.75 26.43
C LYS A 252 -18.00 -10.39 27.81
N GLN A 253 -18.70 -11.50 28.04
CA GLN A 253 -18.62 -12.25 29.31
C GLN A 253 -17.20 -12.78 29.59
N HIS A 254 -16.51 -13.27 28.56
CA HIS A 254 -15.13 -13.74 28.67
C HIS A 254 -14.18 -12.62 29.11
N VAL A 255 -14.30 -11.45 28.50
CA VAL A 255 -13.47 -10.28 28.81
C VAL A 255 -13.74 -9.76 30.23
N GLN A 256 -15.01 -9.71 30.64
CA GLN A 256 -15.42 -9.34 32.01
C GLN A 256 -14.91 -10.34 33.06
N LYS A 257 -15.01 -11.64 32.81
CA LYS A 257 -14.51 -12.70 33.71
C LYS A 257 -13.00 -12.60 33.95
N ARG A 258 -12.26 -12.04 33.00
CA ARG A 258 -10.82 -11.79 33.10
C ARG A 258 -10.47 -10.47 33.80
N GLY A 259 -11.46 -9.74 34.31
CA GLY A 259 -11.25 -8.51 35.06
C GLY A 259 -10.94 -7.29 34.19
N VAL A 260 -11.19 -7.35 32.87
CA VAL A 260 -11.06 -6.17 32.01
C VAL A 260 -12.31 -5.31 32.19
N GLN A 261 -12.12 -4.09 32.67
CA GLN A 261 -13.19 -3.13 32.92
C GLN A 261 -13.40 -2.25 31.69
N PHE A 262 -14.67 -2.05 31.31
CA PHE A 262 -15.10 -1.17 30.23
C PHE A 262 -16.57 -0.81 30.44
N ASN A 263 -17.04 0.28 29.83
CA ASN A 263 -18.45 0.63 29.86
C ASN A 263 -19.22 -0.07 28.72
N ASP A 264 -20.51 -0.32 28.90
CA ASP A 264 -21.32 -1.05 27.92
C ASP A 264 -21.46 -0.31 26.59
N LYS A 265 -21.48 1.03 26.63
CA LYS A 265 -21.58 1.85 25.41
C LYS A 265 -20.36 1.66 24.51
N ASP A 266 -19.15 1.66 25.06
CA ASP A 266 -17.91 1.43 24.30
C ASP A 266 -17.92 0.04 23.66
N PHE A 267 -18.43 -0.96 24.37
CA PHE A 267 -18.57 -2.31 23.81
C PHE A 267 -19.54 -2.32 22.63
N ASP A 268 -20.71 -1.71 22.81
CA ASP A 268 -21.80 -1.70 21.81
C ASP A 268 -21.42 -0.89 20.57
N ASP A 269 -20.77 0.27 20.74
CA ASP A 269 -20.25 1.11 19.65
C ASP A 269 -19.15 0.38 18.83
N ASN A 270 -18.52 -0.66 19.37
CA ASN A 270 -17.39 -1.37 18.76
C ASN A 270 -17.71 -2.82 18.36
N ARG A 271 -19.00 -3.21 18.29
CA ARG A 271 -19.40 -4.59 17.93
C ARG A 271 -18.85 -5.06 16.58
N ASP A 272 -18.80 -4.20 15.57
CA ASP A 272 -18.27 -4.57 14.24
C ASP A 272 -16.76 -4.83 14.29
N PHE A 273 -16.00 -4.00 15.02
CA PHE A 273 -14.59 -4.24 15.28
C PHE A 273 -14.39 -5.57 16.01
N ILE A 274 -15.17 -5.83 17.07
CA ILE A 274 -15.09 -7.07 17.84
C ILE A 274 -15.38 -8.27 16.95
N ARG A 275 -16.47 -8.22 16.17
CA ARG A 275 -16.87 -9.28 15.24
C ARG A 275 -15.74 -9.63 14.27
N ARG A 276 -15.17 -8.61 13.63
CA ARG A 276 -14.07 -8.76 12.68
C ARG A 276 -12.79 -9.28 13.34
N SER A 277 -12.43 -8.79 14.53
CA SER A 277 -11.24 -9.24 15.26
C SER A 277 -11.36 -10.68 15.74
N ILE A 278 -12.55 -11.12 16.18
CA ILE A 278 -12.81 -12.55 16.49
C ILE A 278 -12.67 -13.39 15.23
N LYS A 279 -13.29 -12.98 14.11
CA LYS A 279 -13.23 -13.70 12.83
C LYS A 279 -11.78 -13.81 12.32
N TYR A 280 -11.03 -12.72 12.38
CA TYR A 280 -9.61 -12.67 12.05
C TYR A 280 -8.81 -13.70 12.85
N GLU A 281 -8.96 -13.68 14.18
CA GLU A 281 -8.20 -14.55 15.08
C GLU A 281 -8.56 -16.03 14.85
N ILE A 282 -9.84 -16.35 14.60
CA ILE A 282 -10.27 -17.71 14.22
C ILE A 282 -9.60 -18.14 12.90
N PHE A 283 -9.66 -17.29 11.86
CA PHE A 283 -9.11 -17.61 10.54
C PHE A 283 -7.59 -17.75 10.59
N TYR A 284 -6.92 -16.90 11.37
CA TYR A 284 -5.48 -16.98 11.61
C TYR A 284 -5.10 -18.35 12.18
N ASN A 285 -5.81 -18.79 13.23
CA ASN A 285 -5.53 -20.06 13.90
C ASN A 285 -5.93 -21.30 13.07
N LYS A 286 -6.95 -21.23 12.21
CA LYS A 286 -7.46 -22.38 11.44
C LYS A 286 -6.94 -22.50 10.02
N PHE A 287 -6.71 -21.38 9.34
CA PHE A 287 -6.42 -21.33 7.90
C PHE A 287 -5.12 -20.58 7.59
N GLY A 288 -4.52 -19.91 8.58
CA GLY A 288 -3.26 -19.19 8.45
C GLY A 288 -3.41 -17.74 8.00
N VAL A 289 -2.27 -17.08 7.89
CA VAL A 289 -2.16 -15.61 7.74
C VAL A 289 -2.90 -15.08 6.52
N SER A 290 -2.83 -15.76 5.38
CA SER A 290 -3.43 -15.29 4.12
C SER A 290 -4.96 -15.23 4.17
N ASP A 291 -5.60 -16.23 4.79
CA ASP A 291 -7.06 -16.25 4.95
C ASP A 291 -7.49 -15.26 6.05
N ALA A 292 -6.69 -15.10 7.12
CA ALA A 292 -6.94 -14.07 8.14
C ALA A 292 -6.85 -12.65 7.56
N ALA A 293 -5.84 -12.36 6.74
CA ALA A 293 -5.67 -11.06 6.10
C ALA A 293 -6.87 -10.68 5.24
N ARG A 294 -7.49 -11.64 4.53
CA ARG A 294 -8.71 -11.39 3.75
C ARG A 294 -9.86 -10.86 4.59
N VAL A 295 -10.01 -11.35 5.82
CA VAL A 295 -11.05 -10.86 6.75
C VAL A 295 -10.89 -9.36 7.02
N LEU A 296 -9.64 -8.87 7.16
CA LEU A 296 -9.40 -7.44 7.38
C LEU A 296 -9.72 -6.60 6.14
N LEU A 297 -9.50 -7.16 4.95
CA LEU A 297 -9.74 -6.46 3.68
C LEU A 297 -11.23 -6.38 3.31
N GLU A 298 -12.10 -7.19 3.90
CA GLU A 298 -13.55 -7.21 3.60
C GLU A 298 -14.20 -5.85 3.84
N ASP A 299 -13.78 -5.17 4.92
CA ASP A 299 -14.34 -3.92 5.44
C ASP A 299 -13.31 -2.77 5.50
N ASP A 300 -12.17 -2.94 4.83
CA ASP A 300 -11.15 -1.89 4.76
C ASP A 300 -11.66 -0.77 3.85
N PRO A 301 -11.87 0.46 4.37
CA PRO A 301 -12.48 1.54 3.59
C PRO A 301 -11.62 1.98 2.40
N GLN A 302 -10.29 1.86 2.48
CA GLN A 302 -9.40 2.20 1.37
C GLN A 302 -9.49 1.14 0.26
N VAL A 303 -9.57 -0.13 0.65
CA VAL A 303 -9.78 -1.25 -0.29
C VAL A 303 -11.14 -1.18 -0.95
N LEU A 304 -12.20 -0.93 -0.18
CA LEU A 304 -13.56 -0.74 -0.71
C LEU A 304 -13.61 0.41 -1.70
N LYS A 305 -13.04 1.57 -1.35
CA LYS A 305 -12.94 2.70 -2.28
C LYS A 305 -12.15 2.35 -3.53
N ALA A 306 -11.06 1.59 -3.42
CA ALA A 306 -10.29 1.17 -4.58
C ALA A 306 -11.06 0.22 -5.50
N ILE A 307 -11.88 -0.68 -4.95
CA ILE A 307 -12.78 -1.54 -5.73
C ILE A 307 -13.81 -0.68 -6.48
N ASP A 308 -14.44 0.28 -5.81
CA ASP A 308 -15.43 1.19 -6.41
C ASP A 308 -14.85 2.04 -7.56
N LEU A 309 -13.55 2.31 -7.54
CA LEU A 309 -12.84 3.11 -8.54
C LEU A 309 -12.36 2.30 -9.75
N ILE A 310 -12.53 0.98 -9.78
CA ILE A 310 -12.12 0.15 -10.92
C ILE A 310 -12.70 0.62 -12.27
N PRO A 311 -14.01 0.98 -12.38
CA PRO A 311 -14.56 1.51 -13.63
C PRO A 311 -13.89 2.82 -14.09
N GLU A 312 -13.54 3.71 -13.16
CA GLU A 312 -12.83 4.95 -13.48
C GLU A 312 -11.38 4.69 -13.89
N ALA A 313 -10.69 3.78 -13.20
CA ALA A 313 -9.34 3.35 -13.57
C ALA A 313 -9.29 2.74 -14.98
N LYS A 314 -10.40 2.09 -15.42
CA LYS A 314 -10.54 1.58 -16.79
C LYS A 314 -10.61 2.70 -17.82
N ASP A 315 -11.39 3.75 -17.55
CA ASP A 315 -11.50 4.92 -18.42
C ASP A 315 -10.16 5.67 -18.50
N LEU A 316 -9.51 5.90 -17.35
CA LEU A 316 -8.18 6.51 -17.25
C LEU A 316 -7.16 5.79 -18.15
N ALA A 317 -7.00 4.47 -17.97
CA ALA A 317 -6.04 3.68 -18.74
C ALA A 317 -6.37 3.62 -20.23
N SER A 318 -7.64 3.80 -20.61
CA SER A 318 -8.07 3.86 -22.01
C SER A 318 -7.72 5.20 -22.65
N LYS A 319 -7.90 6.32 -21.93
CA LYS A 319 -7.49 7.66 -22.37
C LYS A 319 -5.98 7.76 -22.55
N ALA A 320 -5.20 7.27 -21.58
CA ALA A 320 -3.73 7.26 -21.65
C ALA A 320 -3.22 6.52 -22.90
N ARG A 321 -3.79 5.35 -23.21
CA ARG A 321 -3.43 4.57 -24.40
C ARG A 321 -3.73 5.29 -25.71
N ARG A 322 -4.86 5.99 -25.82
CA ARG A 322 -5.21 6.77 -27.01
C ARG A 322 -4.20 7.89 -27.25
N GLN A 323 -3.84 8.62 -26.20
CA GLN A 323 -2.88 9.72 -26.32
C GLN A 323 -1.48 9.24 -26.74
N VAL A 324 -1.03 8.07 -26.23
CA VAL A 324 0.24 7.47 -26.67
C VAL A 324 0.18 7.05 -28.14
N ALA A 325 -0.96 6.56 -28.63
CA ALA A 325 -1.14 6.20 -30.03
C ALA A 325 -1.16 7.42 -30.96
N GLU A 326 -1.74 8.55 -30.52
CA GLU A 326 -1.78 9.81 -31.28
C GLU A 326 -0.42 10.51 -31.39
N LYS A 327 0.52 10.22 -30.48
CA LYS A 327 1.88 10.79 -30.49
C LYS A 327 2.89 9.99 -31.34
N ARG A 328 2.50 8.85 -31.92
CA ARG A 328 3.35 7.97 -32.75
C ARG A 328 3.13 8.21 -34.24
#